data_AF-A0AAE0AMZ9-F1
#
_entry.id   AF-A0AAE0AMZ9-F1
#
_cell.length_a   1.000
_cell.length_b   1.000
_cell.length_c   1.000
_cell.angle_alpha   90.00
_cell.angle_beta   90.00
_cell.angle_gamma   90.00
#
_symmetry.space_group_name_H-M   'P 1'
#
loop_
_entity.id
_entity.type
_entity.pdbx_description
1 polymer ?
#
loop_
_entity_poly.entity_id
_entity_poly.type
_entity_poly.pdbx_seq_one_letter_code
_entity_poly.pdbx_strand_id
1 'polypeptide(L)'
;MNAEEIVRLCDAFSIKEREGPTRTLDVSLKDRSENRLALCLVGKILKKKLVNRDVFIDVMNKVWRVNDGVEIDEPLEGNIFAFYFSNLEDRHRILKSGPWSFDRATIVFDKPAGIGEIHDLKFSFVLGSNS
;
A
#
# COMPACT_ATOMS: atom_id res chain seq x y z
N MET A 1 -21.27 -39.85 -10.43
CA MET A 1 -20.80 -38.51 -10.85
C MET A 1 -20.55 -38.58 -12.34
N ASN A 2 -21.46 -38.05 -13.12
CA ASN A 2 -21.51 -38.13 -14.59
C ASN A 2 -20.77 -36.90 -15.18
N ALA A 3 -19.91 -37.08 -16.19
CA ALA A 3 -19.25 -35.97 -16.88
C ALA A 3 -20.24 -35.01 -17.58
N GLU A 4 -21.41 -35.49 -17.99
CA GLU A 4 -22.48 -34.69 -18.59
C GLU A 4 -23.16 -33.76 -17.58
N GLU A 5 -23.16 -34.09 -16.27
CA GLU A 5 -23.64 -33.17 -15.23
C GLU A 5 -22.72 -31.96 -15.06
N ILE A 6 -21.41 -32.15 -15.24
CA ILE A 6 -20.42 -31.07 -15.17
C ILE A 6 -20.57 -30.15 -16.39
N VAL A 7 -20.76 -30.70 -17.59
CA VAL A 7 -20.96 -29.92 -18.83
C VAL A 7 -22.24 -29.08 -18.76
N ARG A 8 -23.32 -29.61 -18.20
CA ARG A 8 -24.58 -28.83 -18.02
C ARG A 8 -24.45 -27.69 -17.02
N LEU A 9 -23.58 -27.81 -16.01
CA LEU A 9 -23.27 -26.69 -15.13
C LEU A 9 -22.41 -25.63 -15.85
N CYS A 10 -21.47 -26.03 -16.71
CA CYS A 10 -20.65 -25.08 -17.47
C CYS A 10 -21.47 -24.22 -18.45
N ASP A 11 -22.57 -24.74 -19.02
CA ASP A 11 -23.46 -23.94 -19.87
C ASP A 11 -24.27 -22.90 -19.09
N ALA A 12 -24.63 -23.17 -17.83
CA ALA A 12 -25.30 -22.21 -16.96
C ALA A 12 -24.33 -21.14 -16.39
N PHE A 13 -23.03 -21.44 -16.34
CA PHE A 13 -21.97 -20.52 -15.93
C PHE A 13 -21.23 -19.86 -17.10
N SER A 14 -21.69 -20.06 -18.34
CA SER A 14 -21.19 -19.29 -19.47
C SER A 14 -21.62 -17.83 -19.30
N ILE A 15 -20.76 -17.08 -18.61
CA ILE A 15 -20.76 -15.62 -18.61
C ILE A 15 -20.61 -15.25 -20.07
N LYS A 16 -21.73 -14.97 -20.73
CA LYS A 16 -21.71 -14.24 -21.99
C LYS A 16 -21.05 -12.94 -21.63
N GLU A 17 -19.85 -12.70 -22.15
CA GLU A 17 -19.23 -11.38 -22.15
C GLU A 17 -20.24 -10.44 -22.80
N ARG A 18 -21.05 -9.85 -21.93
CA ARG A 18 -21.94 -8.78 -22.29
C ARG A 18 -20.96 -7.64 -22.47
N GLU A 19 -20.63 -7.33 -23.71
CA GLU A 19 -20.17 -6.02 -24.12
C GLU A 19 -21.28 -5.01 -23.74
N GLY A 20 -21.40 -4.75 -22.44
CA GLY A 20 -21.88 -3.47 -21.97
C GLY A 20 -20.88 -2.43 -22.47
N PRO A 21 -21.28 -1.15 -22.58
CA PRO A 21 -20.36 -0.11 -22.98
C PRO A 21 -19.14 -0.27 -22.10
N THR A 22 -18.00 -0.60 -22.72
CA THR A 22 -16.71 -0.63 -22.06
C THR A 22 -16.63 0.75 -21.45
N ARG A 23 -16.89 0.85 -20.14
CA ARG A 23 -16.62 2.07 -19.40
C ARG A 23 -15.14 2.17 -19.57
N THR A 24 -14.71 2.99 -20.52
CA THR A 24 -13.33 3.43 -20.67
C THR A 24 -12.90 3.66 -19.24
N LEU A 25 -12.01 2.80 -18.72
CA LEU A 25 -11.49 2.96 -17.37
C LEU A 25 -10.93 4.37 -17.40
N ASP A 26 -11.69 5.25 -16.75
CA ASP A 26 -11.58 6.67 -16.93
C ASP A 26 -10.11 6.99 -16.75
N VAL A 27 -9.48 7.54 -17.78
CA VAL A 27 -8.04 7.81 -17.76
C VAL A 27 -7.71 8.65 -16.52
N SER A 28 -8.68 9.44 -16.04
CA SER A 28 -8.62 10.18 -14.78
C SER A 28 -8.56 9.29 -13.52
N LEU A 29 -9.22 8.13 -13.49
CA LEU A 29 -9.09 7.13 -12.40
C LEU A 29 -7.72 6.46 -12.43
N LYS A 30 -7.19 6.15 -13.62
CA LYS A 30 -5.85 5.58 -13.78
C LYS A 30 -4.78 6.58 -13.31
N ASP A 31 -4.84 7.82 -13.79
CA ASP A 31 -3.92 8.90 -13.39
C ASP A 31 -4.01 9.22 -11.89
N ARG A 32 -5.21 9.25 -11.30
CA ARG A 32 -5.38 9.44 -9.84
C ARG A 32 -4.82 8.27 -9.05
N SER A 33 -4.99 7.05 -9.54
CA SER A 33 -4.50 5.84 -8.88
C SER A 33 -2.97 5.74 -8.94
N GLU A 34 -2.37 6.07 -10.08
CA GLU A 34 -0.92 6.14 -10.28
C GLU A 34 -0.29 7.24 -9.43
N ASN A 35 -0.94 8.41 -9.35
CA ASN A 35 -0.49 9.51 -8.51
C ASN A 35 -0.55 9.16 -7.01
N ARG A 36 -1.63 8.50 -6.58
CA ARG A 36 -1.78 8.05 -5.18
C ARG A 36 -0.75 6.98 -4.80
N LEU A 37 -0.41 6.07 -5.72
CA LEU A 37 0.68 5.11 -5.53
C LEU A 37 2.05 5.79 -5.45
N ALA A 38 2.32 6.78 -6.31
CA ALA A 38 3.58 7.53 -6.30
C ALA A 38 3.80 8.27 -4.96
N LEU A 39 2.70 8.72 -4.36
CA LEU A 39 2.65 9.37 -3.05
C LEU A 39 2.58 8.39 -1.87
N CYS A 40 2.56 7.07 -2.11
CA CYS A 40 2.47 6.05 -1.08
C CYS A 40 3.86 5.53 -0.66
N LEU A 41 3.98 5.20 0.63
CA LEU A 41 5.00 4.30 1.17
C LEU A 41 4.31 3.23 2.00
N VAL A 42 4.82 1.99 1.94
CA VAL A 42 4.41 0.94 2.86
C VAL A 42 5.51 0.75 3.89
N GLY A 43 5.15 0.85 5.17
CA GLY A 43 6.09 0.69 6.28
C GLY A 43 5.74 -0.50 7.16
N LYS A 44 6.74 -1.30 7.49
CA LYS A 44 6.64 -2.43 8.43
C LYS A 44 7.41 -2.14 9.70
N ILE A 45 6.72 -2.20 10.84
CA ILE A 45 7.36 -2.08 12.16
C ILE A 45 7.90 -3.46 12.54
N LEU A 46 9.20 -3.57 12.75
CA LEU A 46 9.89 -4.83 13.05
C LEU A 46 9.69 -5.26 14.51
N LYS A 47 8.44 -5.51 14.88
CA LYS A 47 8.00 -5.90 16.22
C LYS A 47 7.02 -7.07 16.13
N LYS A 48 7.18 -8.07 17.01
CA LYS A 48 6.28 -9.25 17.08
C LYS A 48 4.89 -8.90 17.62
N LYS A 49 4.84 -8.04 18.64
CA LYS A 49 3.58 -7.59 19.24
C LYS A 49 2.95 -6.49 18.38
N LEU A 50 1.63 -6.57 18.18
CA LEU A 50 0.88 -5.52 17.51
C LEU A 50 1.02 -4.18 18.23
N VAL A 51 1.22 -3.11 17.46
CA VAL A 51 1.25 -1.75 17.97
C VAL A 51 -0.16 -1.22 18.19
N ASN A 52 -0.31 -0.29 19.15
CA ASN A 52 -1.53 0.51 19.20
C ASN A 52 -1.50 1.49 18.02
N ARG A 53 -2.44 1.32 17.08
CA ARG A 53 -2.51 2.10 15.85
C ARG A 53 -2.67 3.59 16.10
N ASP A 54 -3.57 3.98 16.99
CA ASP A 54 -3.86 5.40 17.25
C ASP A 54 -2.64 6.10 17.84
N VAL A 55 -1.99 5.45 18.82
CA VAL A 55 -0.74 5.96 19.41
C VAL A 55 0.38 6.02 18.36
N PHE A 56 0.46 5.03 17.47
CA PHE A 56 1.43 5.03 16.38
C PHE A 56 1.22 6.22 15.44
N ILE A 57 -0.01 6.43 14.96
CA ILE A 57 -0.37 7.54 14.06
C ILE A 57 -0.06 8.88 14.71
N ASP A 58 -0.47 9.07 15.96
CA ASP A 58 -0.23 10.32 16.71
C ASP A 58 1.27 10.63 16.85
N VAL A 59 2.09 9.61 17.13
CA VAL A 59 3.53 9.78 17.27
C VAL A 59 4.17 10.09 15.92
N MET A 60 3.84 9.33 14.86
CA MET A 60 4.45 9.53 13.55
C MET A 60 4.09 10.90 12.96
N ASN A 61 2.85 11.35 13.08
CA ASN A 61 2.44 12.69 12.64
C ASN A 61 3.20 13.80 13.36
N LYS A 62 3.48 13.65 14.67
CA LYS A 62 4.29 14.62 15.43
C LYS A 62 5.77 14.59 15.03
N VAL A 63 6.33 13.41 14.78
CA VAL A 63 7.75 13.21 14.49
C VAL A 63 8.11 13.62 13.06
N TRP A 64 7.29 13.26 12.08
CA TRP A 64 7.58 13.48 10.66
C TRP A 64 7.40 14.93 10.19
N ARG A 65 6.68 15.76 10.97
CA ARG A 65 6.47 17.19 10.71
C ARG A 65 6.12 17.47 9.25
N VAL A 66 5.17 16.70 8.74
CA VAL A 66 4.70 16.77 7.35
C VAL A 66 3.67 17.89 7.28
N ASN A 67 3.81 18.82 6.34
CA ASN A 67 3.04 20.08 6.36
C ASN A 67 1.52 19.84 6.28
N ASP A 68 1.12 18.87 5.46
CA ASP A 68 -0.29 18.49 5.26
C ASP A 68 -0.66 17.19 6.01
N GLY A 69 0.22 16.73 6.92
CA GLY A 69 0.07 15.45 7.60
C GLY A 69 0.35 14.23 6.71
N VAL A 70 0.09 13.05 7.25
CA VAL A 70 0.16 11.77 6.53
C VAL A 70 -1.12 11.00 6.80
N GLU A 71 -1.80 10.59 5.73
CA GLU A 71 -2.93 9.67 5.82
C GLU A 71 -2.39 8.25 6.02
N ILE A 72 -2.87 7.58 7.06
CA ILE A 72 -2.47 6.22 7.41
C ILE A 72 -3.73 5.38 7.42
N ASP A 73 -3.79 4.39 6.54
CA ASP A 73 -4.94 3.46 6.41
C ASP A 73 -4.98 2.44 7.57
N GLU A 74 -6.00 1.58 7.57
CA GLU A 74 -6.00 0.39 8.42
C GLU A 74 -4.77 -0.50 8.12
N PRO A 75 -4.28 -1.27 9.11
CA PRO A 75 -3.14 -2.15 8.90
C PRO A 75 -3.42 -3.11 7.74
N LEU A 76 -2.49 -3.21 6.80
CA LEU A 76 -2.57 -4.16 5.70
C LEU A 76 -2.45 -5.59 6.22
N GLU A 77 -1.48 -5.80 7.11
CA GLU A 77 -1.24 -7.05 7.82
C GLU A 77 -0.39 -6.79 9.07
N GLY A 78 -0.89 -7.17 10.25
CA GLY A 78 -0.14 -7.05 11.50
C GLY A 78 0.39 -5.63 11.76
N ASN A 79 1.71 -5.46 11.69
CA ASN A 79 2.39 -4.18 11.90
C ASN A 79 2.84 -3.50 10.59
N ILE A 80 2.11 -3.75 9.49
CA ILE A 80 2.34 -3.18 8.16
C ILE A 80 1.26 -2.15 7.87
N PHE A 81 1.68 -0.93 7.51
CA PHE A 81 0.80 0.21 7.27
C PHE A 81 1.13 0.89 5.94
N ALA A 82 0.11 1.39 5.25
CA ALA A 82 0.28 2.29 4.11
C ALA A 82 0.23 3.75 4.58
N PHE A 83 1.13 4.56 4.05
CA PHE A 83 1.29 5.98 4.35
C PHE A 83 1.13 6.77 3.06
N TYR A 84 0.14 7.66 2.99
CA TYR A 84 -0.09 8.53 1.84
C TYR A 84 0.28 9.96 2.19
N PHE A 85 1.16 10.52 1.38
CA PHE A 85 1.68 11.86 1.53
C PHE A 85 0.96 12.81 0.57
N SER A 86 0.81 14.08 0.94
CA SER A 86 0.21 15.07 0.06
C SER A 86 1.13 15.50 -1.09
N ASN A 87 2.44 15.29 -0.95
CA ASN A 87 3.43 15.63 -1.97
C ASN A 87 4.63 14.67 -1.97
N LEU A 88 5.33 14.62 -3.10
CA LEU A 88 6.49 13.74 -3.28
C LEU A 88 7.70 14.17 -2.46
N GLU A 89 7.84 15.46 -2.15
CA GLU A 89 8.99 15.99 -1.40
C GLU A 89 9.01 15.44 0.02
N ASP A 90 7.88 15.55 0.72
CA ASP A 90 7.66 14.99 2.05
C ASP A 90 7.89 13.48 2.06
N ARG A 91 7.29 12.76 1.09
CA ARG A 91 7.50 11.31 0.94
C ARG A 91 8.98 10.95 0.78
N HIS A 92 9.71 11.66 -0.08
CA HIS A 92 11.14 11.43 -0.30
C HIS A 92 11.98 11.82 0.92
N ARG A 93 11.63 12.91 1.61
CA ARG A 93 12.28 13.31 2.86
C ARG A 93 12.14 12.20 3.89
N ILE A 94 10.92 11.72 4.14
CA ILE A 94 10.70 10.62 5.10
C ILE A 94 11.48 9.38 4.68
N LEU A 95 11.49 9.00 3.40
CA LEU A 95 12.26 7.83 2.95
C LEU A 95 13.78 7.98 3.15
N LYS A 96 14.33 9.19 3.01
CA LYS A 96 15.79 9.46 3.10
C LYS A 96 16.29 9.83 4.49
N SER A 97 15.44 10.40 5.35
CA SER A 97 15.85 11.02 6.62
C SER A 97 16.18 10.06 7.76
N GLY A 98 16.14 8.74 7.53
CA GLY A 98 16.82 7.79 8.40
C GLY A 98 16.05 6.49 8.63
N PRO A 99 16.61 5.61 9.49
CA PRO A 99 15.82 4.54 10.06
C PRO A 99 14.83 5.18 11.06
N TRP A 100 13.54 5.19 10.70
CA TRP A 100 12.50 5.58 11.64
C TRP A 100 12.27 4.47 12.66
N SER A 101 11.86 4.83 13.87
CA SER A 101 11.57 3.86 14.91
C SER A 101 10.33 4.25 15.70
N PHE A 102 9.57 3.24 16.12
CA PHE A 102 8.44 3.39 17.03
C PHE A 102 8.55 2.34 18.14
N ASP A 103 8.42 2.78 19.39
CA ASP A 103 8.50 1.92 20.58
C ASP A 103 9.70 0.94 20.54
N ARG A 104 10.89 1.50 20.29
CA ARG A 104 12.18 0.79 20.18
C ARG A 104 12.26 -0.25 19.05
N ALA A 105 11.32 -0.26 18.12
CA ALA A 105 11.36 -1.11 16.92
C ALA A 105 11.57 -0.25 15.67
N THR A 106 12.42 -0.71 14.75
CA THR A 106 12.68 -0.04 13.48
C THR A 106 11.49 -0.18 12.53
N ILE A 107 11.24 0.87 11.76
CA ILE A 107 10.29 0.88 10.65
C ILE A 107 11.09 0.81 9.35
N VAL A 108 10.79 -0.19 8.53
CA VAL A 108 11.37 -0.33 7.19
C VAL A 108 10.32 0.04 6.15
N PHE A 109 10.73 0.79 5.14
CA PHE A 109 9.83 1.29 4.09
C PHE A 109 10.10 0.60 2.77
N ASP A 110 9.04 0.47 1.98
CA ASP A 110 9.11 0.06 0.58
C ASP A 110 8.13 0.88 -0.26
N LYS A 111 8.42 0.98 -1.56
CA LYS A 111 7.53 1.64 -2.52
C LYS A 111 6.66 0.57 -3.18
N PRO A 112 5.32 0.68 -3.14
CA PRO A 112 4.49 -0.26 -3.85
C PRO A 112 4.71 -0.12 -5.37
N ALA A 113 4.88 -1.26 -6.06
CA ALA A 113 5.06 -1.28 -7.52
C ALA A 113 3.71 -1.23 -8.28
N GLY A 114 2.60 -1.62 -7.63
CA GLY A 114 1.25 -1.61 -8.21
C GLY A 114 0.14 -1.83 -7.18
N ILE A 115 -1.11 -1.58 -7.59
CA ILE A 115 -2.31 -1.84 -6.77
C ILE A 115 -2.53 -3.36 -6.72
N GLY A 116 -2.26 -3.97 -5.56
CA GLY A 116 -2.43 -5.41 -5.33
C GLY A 116 -1.14 -6.15 -4.94
N GLU A 117 0.03 -5.53 -5.11
CA GLU A 117 1.33 -6.16 -4.84
C GLU A 117 1.85 -5.89 -3.42
N ILE A 118 0.97 -5.87 -2.42
CA ILE A 118 1.40 -5.74 -1.01
C ILE A 118 2.18 -7.00 -0.58
N HIS A 119 1.87 -8.16 -1.18
CA HIS A 119 2.57 -9.41 -0.92
C HIS A 119 3.99 -9.49 -1.53
N ASP A 120 4.31 -8.64 -2.52
CA ASP A 120 5.62 -8.63 -3.19
C ASP A 120 6.58 -7.54 -2.64
N LEU A 121 6.16 -6.83 -1.58
CA LEU A 121 7.01 -5.84 -0.91
C LEU A 121 8.21 -6.54 -0.25
N LYS A 122 9.41 -6.17 -0.69
CA LYS A 122 10.67 -6.80 -0.25
C LYS A 122 11.18 -6.21 1.06
N PHE A 123 10.67 -5.05 1.48
CA PHE A 123 11.06 -4.36 2.73
C PHE A 123 12.58 -4.34 2.90
N SER A 124 13.29 -3.76 1.94
CA SER A 124 14.75 -3.67 2.00
C SER A 124 15.18 -2.49 2.88
N PHE A 125 16.21 -2.71 3.71
CA PHE A 125 16.89 -1.61 4.39
C PHE A 125 17.64 -0.80 3.35
N VAL A 126 17.07 0.32 2.91
CA VAL A 126 17.78 1.26 2.04
C VAL A 126 18.73 2.07 2.92
N LEU A 127 19.93 1.54 3.13
CA LEU A 127 21.07 2.38 3.50
C LEU A 127 21.31 3.31 2.30
N GLY A 128 21.20 4.62 2.52
CA GLY A 128 21.37 5.61 1.47
C GLY A 128 22.74 5.46 0.81
N SER A 129 22.77 4.84 -0.37
CA SER A 129 23.90 4.92 -1.28
C SER A 129 23.86 6.29 -1.92
N ASN A 130 24.56 7.26 -1.32
CA ASN A 130 24.98 8.46 -2.03
C ASN A 130 25.99 8.04 -3.10
N SER A 131 25.70 8.33 -4.35
CA SER A 131 26.66 8.49 -5.45
C SER A 131 26.14 9.56 -6.38
#